data_AF-A0A966BJJ1-F1
#
_entry.id   AF-A0A966BJJ1-F1
#
_cell.length_a   1.000
_cell.length_b   1.000
_cell.length_c   1.000
_cell.angle_alpha   90.00
_cell.angle_beta   90.00
_cell.angle_gamma   90.00
#
_symmetry.space_group_name_H-M   'P 1'
#
loop_
_entity.id
_entity.type
_entity.pdbx_description
1 polymer ?
#
loop_
_entity_poly.entity_id
_entity_poly.type
_entity_poly.pdbx_seq_one_letter_code
_entity_poly.pdbx_strand_id
1 'polypeptide(L)'
;MLVYPHINPVALQLGPLAIHWYGLMYLAGFMTFIWLGRKRIITLNIRQLTNKSLDDLLFYGVLGVILGGRLGEVLFYNPSYYFSHPLKILAVWEGGMSFHGGFLGVLVAMA
;
A
#
# COMPACT_ATOMS: atom_id res chain seq x y z
N MET A 1 13.83 24.70 -22.31
CA MET A 1 12.78 23.95 -21.58
C MET A 1 13.26 22.51 -21.43
N LEU A 2 13.17 21.92 -20.24
CA LEU A 2 13.47 20.51 -20.03
C LEU A 2 12.25 19.69 -20.48
N VAL A 3 12.47 18.72 -21.38
CA VAL A 3 11.44 17.78 -21.83
C VAL A 3 11.30 16.68 -20.79
N TYR A 4 10.06 16.32 -20.44
CA TYR A 4 9.81 15.22 -19.51
C TYR A 4 10.33 13.89 -20.10
N PRO A 5 11.12 13.10 -19.37
CA PRO A 5 11.62 11.83 -19.87
C PRO A 5 10.51 10.83 -20.16
N HIS A 6 10.55 10.19 -21.33
CA HIS A 6 9.61 9.11 -21.69
C HIS A 6 10.04 7.78 -21.07
N ILE A 7 9.78 7.61 -19.78
CA ILE A 7 10.07 6.38 -19.04
C ILE A 7 8.88 5.43 -19.19
N ASN A 8 9.12 4.19 -19.62
CA ASN A 8 8.10 3.14 -19.61
C ASN A 8 7.69 2.86 -18.14
N PRO A 9 6.40 3.00 -17.78
CA PRO A 9 5.95 2.78 -16.40
C PRO A 9 6.05 1.32 -15.95
N VAL A 10 6.07 0.37 -16.89
CA VAL A 10 6.23 -1.07 -16.61
C VAL A 10 7.71 -1.40 -16.50
N ALA A 11 8.12 -1.87 -15.34
CA ALA A 11 9.49 -2.31 -15.06
C ALA A 11 9.74 -3.72 -15.58
N LEU A 12 8.77 -4.62 -15.41
CA LEU A 12 8.84 -6.02 -15.84
C LEU A 12 7.46 -6.52 -16.25
N GLN A 13 7.37 -7.21 -17.40
CA GLN A 13 6.15 -7.84 -17.89
C GLN A 13 6.29 -9.37 -17.80
N LEU A 14 5.42 -10.02 -17.03
CA LEU A 14 5.36 -11.47 -16.87
C LEU A 14 4.01 -11.98 -17.38
N GLY A 15 3.92 -12.25 -18.68
CA GLY A 15 2.64 -12.64 -19.31
C GLY A 15 1.59 -11.53 -19.14
N PRO A 16 0.42 -11.78 -18.53
CA PRO A 16 -0.59 -10.75 -18.26
C PRO A 16 -0.25 -9.85 -17.06
N LEU A 17 0.75 -10.21 -16.24
CA LEU A 17 1.11 -9.46 -15.04
C LEU A 17 2.15 -8.38 -15.34
N ALA A 18 1.75 -7.11 -15.17
CA ALA A 18 2.63 -5.95 -15.33
C ALA A 18 3.13 -5.44 -13.98
N ILE A 19 4.44 -5.54 -13.73
CA ILE A 19 5.09 -4.97 -12.55
C ILE A 19 5.53 -3.55 -12.88
N HIS A 20 4.97 -2.57 -12.18
CA HIS A 20 5.24 -1.16 -12.42
C HIS A 20 6.33 -0.61 -11.51
N TRP A 21 7.07 0.40 -11.99
CA TRP A 21 8.11 1.07 -11.20
C TRP A 21 7.60 1.63 -9.88
N TYR A 22 6.42 2.24 -9.87
CA TYR A 22 5.86 2.80 -8.64
C TYR A 22 5.61 1.71 -7.57
N GLY A 23 5.21 0.50 -7.99
CA GLY A 23 5.03 -0.64 -7.11
C GLY A 23 6.36 -1.12 -6.51
N LEU A 24 7.41 -1.15 -7.32
CA LEU A 24 8.77 -1.44 -6.85
C LEU A 24 9.27 -0.38 -5.87
N MET A 25 8.92 0.90 -6.09
CA MET A 25 9.26 1.97 -5.15
C MET A 25 8.52 1.84 -3.82
N TYR A 26 7.26 1.41 -3.81
CA TYR A 26 6.57 1.06 -2.55
C TYR A 26 7.27 -0.08 -1.82
N LEU A 27 7.62 -1.16 -2.53
CA LEU A 27 8.35 -2.27 -1.94
C LEU A 27 9.70 -1.84 -1.36
N ALA A 28 10.45 -1.00 -2.07
CA ALA A 28 11.70 -0.42 -1.57
C ALA A 28 11.47 0.41 -0.30
N GLY A 29 10.39 1.19 -0.24
CA GLY A 29 9.95 1.90 0.96
C GLY A 29 9.69 0.97 2.15
N PHE A 30 8.99 -0.14 1.94
CA PHE A 30 8.72 -1.12 2.99
C PHE A 30 9.99 -1.83 3.47
N MET A 31 10.87 -2.21 2.55
CA MET A 31 12.16 -2.83 2.88
C MET A 31 13.03 -1.88 3.71
N THR A 32 13.11 -0.61 3.30
CA THR A 32 13.88 0.40 4.03
C THR A 32 13.27 0.73 5.39
N PHE A 33 11.94 0.74 5.51
CA PHE A 33 11.24 0.87 6.79
C PHE A 33 11.65 -0.23 7.78
N ILE A 34 11.59 -1.51 7.36
CA ILE A 34 11.97 -2.64 8.21
C ILE A 34 13.45 -2.58 8.57
N TRP A 35 14.32 -2.36 7.57
CA TRP A 35 15.76 -2.32 7.78
C TRP A 35 16.16 -1.22 8.78
N LEU A 36 15.69 0.01 8.58
CA LEU A 36 15.97 1.14 9.49
C LEU A 36 15.32 0.95 10.85
N GLY A 37 14.08 0.44 10.90
CA GLY A 37 13.36 0.17 12.14
C GLY A 37 14.09 -0.84 13.03
N ARG A 38 14.53 -1.97 12.45
CA ARG A 38 15.32 -2.99 13.17
C ARG A 38 16.65 -2.43 13.64
N LYS A 39 17.36 -1.69 12.78
CA LYS A 39 18.61 -1.01 13.16
C LYS A 39 18.39 -0.09 14.36
N ARG A 40 17.31 0.70 14.36
CA ARG A 40 16.97 1.63 15.43
C ARG A 40 16.60 0.93 16.74
N ILE A 41 15.83 -0.15 16.70
CA ILE A 41 15.50 -0.97 17.87
C ILE A 41 16.78 -1.43 18.57
N ILE A 42 17.74 -1.95 17.80
CA ILE A 42 19.02 -2.44 18.32
C ILE A 42 19.87 -1.29 18.87
N THR A 43 20.06 -0.22 18.08
CA THR A 43 20.95 0.90 18.46
C THR A 43 20.46 1.67 19.68
N LEU A 44 19.15 1.87 19.81
CA LEU A 44 18.56 2.63 20.92
C LEU A 44 18.15 1.74 22.10
N ASN A 45 18.33 0.42 22.00
CA ASN A 45 17.92 -0.56 23.01
C ASN A 45 16.47 -0.36 23.50
N ILE A 46 15.56 -0.11 22.55
CA ILE A 46 14.15 0.22 22.85
C ILE A 46 13.45 -1.05 23.34
N ARG A 47 13.42 -1.27 24.66
CA ARG A 47 12.85 -2.49 25.26
C ARG A 47 11.37 -2.72 24.93
N GLN A 48 10.63 -1.65 24.65
CA GLN A 48 9.19 -1.71 24.37
C GLN A 48 8.87 -2.01 22.90
N LEU A 49 9.84 -1.83 21.98
CA LEU A 49 9.63 -2.02 20.56
C LEU A 49 10.41 -3.25 20.08
N THR A 50 9.70 -4.33 19.78
CA THR A 50 10.33 -5.57 19.29
C THR A 50 10.32 -5.62 17.76
N ASN A 51 11.17 -6.45 17.16
CA ASN A 51 11.10 -6.71 15.71
C ASN A 51 9.72 -7.20 15.29
N LYS A 52 9.06 -8.02 16.12
CA LYS A 52 7.69 -8.47 15.87
C LYS A 52 6.71 -7.30 15.84
N SER A 53 6.80 -6.39 16.80
CA SER A 53 5.95 -5.20 16.84
C SER A 53 6.13 -4.33 15.58
N LEU A 54 7.36 -4.22 15.07
CA LEU A 54 7.66 -3.51 13.82
C LEU A 54 7.09 -4.23 12.58
N ASP A 55 7.21 -5.56 12.53
CA ASP A 55 6.66 -6.38 11.44
C ASP A 55 5.12 -6.31 11.44
N ASP A 56 4.49 -6.40 12.62
CA ASP A 56 3.04 -6.26 12.81
C ASP A 56 2.57 -4.85 12.40
N LEU A 57 3.32 -3.80 12.78
CA LEU A 57 3.05 -2.42 12.40
C LEU A 57 3.01 -2.24 10.88
N LEU A 58 4.01 -2.78 10.17
CA LEU A 58 4.02 -2.73 8.71
C LEU A 58 2.86 -3.52 8.11
N PHE A 59 2.62 -4.74 8.61
CA PHE A 59 1.59 -5.64 8.09
C PHE A 59 0.19 -5.04 8.22
N TYR A 60 -0.19 -4.60 9.42
CA TYR A 60 -1.50 -3.98 9.66
C TYR A 60 -1.62 -2.62 8.97
N GLY A 61 -0.53 -1.85 8.87
CA GLY A 61 -0.51 -0.61 8.08
C GLY A 61 -0.81 -0.86 6.60
N VAL A 62 -0.12 -1.82 5.98
CA VAL A 62 -0.35 -2.19 4.57
C VAL A 62 -1.77 -2.73 4.36
N LEU A 63 -2.26 -3.58 5.25
CA LEU A 63 -3.66 -4.04 5.21
C LEU A 63 -4.65 -2.87 5.33
N GLY A 64 -4.41 -1.93 6.24
CA GLY A 64 -5.21 -0.72 6.40
C GLY A 64 -5.28 0.12 5.14
N VAL A 65 -4.13 0.35 4.46
CA VAL A 65 -4.10 1.04 3.16
C VAL A 65 -4.91 0.31 2.11
N ILE A 66 -4.73 -1.01 1.98
CA ILE A 66 -5.37 -1.79 0.91
C ILE A 66 -6.89 -1.86 1.13
N LEU A 67 -7.31 -2.25 2.33
CA LEU A 67 -8.72 -2.40 2.67
C LEU A 67 -9.43 -1.05 2.69
N GLY A 68 -8.83 -0.06 3.38
CA GLY A 68 -9.38 1.29 3.45
C GLY A 68 -9.42 1.93 2.07
N GLY A 69 -8.36 1.80 1.27
CA GLY A 69 -8.30 2.36 -0.08
C GLY A 69 -9.36 1.77 -1.00
N ARG A 70 -9.58 0.46 -0.92
CA ARG A 70 -10.61 -0.20 -1.71
C ARG A 70 -12.01 0.18 -1.25
N LEU A 71 -12.28 0.16 0.05
CA LEU A 71 -13.58 0.54 0.59
C LEU A 71 -13.89 2.02 0.36
N GLY A 72 -12.87 2.90 0.42
CA GLY A 72 -13.03 4.31 0.08
C GLY A 72 -13.43 4.51 -1.38
N GLU A 73 -12.83 3.76 -2.31
CA GLU A 73 -13.24 3.79 -3.72
C GLU A 73 -14.71 3.36 -3.88
N VAL A 74 -15.07 2.26 -3.22
CA VAL A 74 -16.42 1.68 -3.27
C VAL A 74 -17.45 2.64 -2.70
N LEU A 75 -17.20 3.22 -1.52
CA LEU A 75 -18.20 3.97 -0.77
C LEU A 75 -18.27 5.44 -1.21
N PHE A 76 -17.14 6.06 -1.56
CA PHE A 76 -17.09 7.50 -1.79
C PHE A 76 -17.15 7.89 -3.28
N TYR A 77 -16.67 7.02 -4.18
CA TYR A 77 -16.54 7.37 -5.59
C TYR A 77 -17.53 6.63 -6.49
N ASN A 78 -17.67 5.31 -6.36
CA ASN A 78 -18.48 4.51 -7.28
C ASN A 78 -19.46 3.50 -6.62
N PRO A 79 -20.28 3.90 -5.62
CA PRO A 79 -21.09 2.96 -4.84
C PRO A 79 -22.13 2.20 -5.66
N SER A 80 -22.82 2.84 -6.60
CA SER A 80 -23.84 2.21 -7.44
C SER A 80 -23.27 1.09 -8.32
N TYR A 81 -22.07 1.28 -8.86
CA TYR A 81 -21.39 0.26 -9.66
C TYR A 81 -21.02 -0.96 -8.83
N TYR A 82 -20.42 -0.74 -7.65
CA TYR A 82 -19.95 -1.85 -6.82
C TYR A 82 -21.09 -2.60 -6.14
N PHE A 83 -22.20 -1.94 -5.81
CA PHE A 83 -23.39 -2.64 -5.30
C PHE A 83 -24.12 -3.45 -6.37
N SER A 84 -24.03 -3.07 -7.64
CA SER A 84 -24.51 -3.90 -8.76
C SER A 84 -23.54 -5.03 -9.13
N HIS A 85 -22.26 -4.90 -8.77
CA HIS A 85 -21.20 -5.87 -9.07
C HIS A 85 -20.35 -6.20 -7.82
N PRO A 86 -20.92 -6.84 -6.78
CA PRO A 86 -20.26 -6.97 -5.48
C PRO A 86 -18.92 -7.72 -5.52
N LEU A 87 -18.76 -8.70 -6.43
CA LEU A 87 -17.48 -9.40 -6.62
C LEU A 87 -16.36 -8.48 -7.10
N LYS A 88 -16.69 -7.39 -7.80
CA LYS A 88 -15.70 -6.40 -8.25
C LYS A 88 -15.07 -5.65 -7.09
N ILE A 89 -15.68 -5.61 -5.91
CA ILE A 89 -15.06 -5.01 -4.71
C ILE A 89 -13.71 -5.68 -4.40
N LEU A 90 -13.57 -6.99 -4.65
CA LEU A 90 -12.33 -7.73 -4.39
C LEU A 90 -11.29 -7.61 -5.52
N ALA A 91 -11.69 -7.13 -6.69
CA ALA A 91 -10.86 -7.04 -7.88
C ALA A 91 -9.89 -5.83 -7.85
N VAL A 92 -9.01 -5.79 -6.85
CA VAL A 92 -8.06 -4.68 -6.64
C VAL A 92 -7.04 -4.50 -7.77
N TRP A 93 -6.82 -5.55 -8.58
CA TRP A 93 -5.94 -5.51 -9.75
C TRP A 93 -6.51 -4.69 -10.92
N GLU A 94 -7.81 -4.39 -10.92
CA GLU A 94 -8.43 -3.52 -11.93
C GLU A 94 -8.18 -2.03 -11.65
N GLY A 95 -7.47 -1.71 -10.56
CA GLY A 95 -7.30 -0.36 -10.07
C GLY A 95 -8.51 0.13 -9.26
N GLY A 96 -8.63 1.45 -9.09
CA GLY A 96 -9.66 2.05 -8.23
C GLY A 96 -9.32 1.92 -6.75
N MET A 97 -8.38 2.75 -6.30
CA MET A 97 -7.96 2.83 -4.90
C MET A 97 -8.06 4.27 -4.43
N SER A 98 -8.81 4.51 -3.36
CA SER A 98 -8.94 5.83 -2.75
C SER A 98 -7.75 6.14 -1.85
N PHE A 99 -7.11 7.29 -2.07
CA PHE A 99 -6.11 7.80 -1.13
C PHE A 99 -6.74 8.07 0.26
N HIS A 100 -7.88 8.77 0.32
CA HIS A 100 -8.55 9.11 1.59
C HIS A 100 -8.98 7.86 2.36
N GLY A 101 -9.56 6.88 1.67
CA GLY A 101 -9.90 5.61 2.26
C GLY A 101 -8.68 4.88 2.82
N GLY A 102 -7.57 4.87 2.06
CA GLY A 102 -6.32 4.24 2.50
C GLY A 102 -5.74 4.92 3.73
N PHE A 103 -5.74 6.26 3.76
CA PHE A 103 -5.28 7.04 4.91
C PHE A 103 -6.12 6.76 6.17
N LEU A 104 -7.46 6.81 6.06
CA LEU A 104 -8.35 6.47 7.17
C LEU A 104 -8.16 5.01 7.63
N GLY A 105 -7.99 4.09 6.68
CA GLY A 105 -7.73 2.68 6.98
C GLY A 105 -6.46 2.46 7.79
N VAL A 106 -5.38 3.20 7.49
CA VAL A 106 -4.17 3.19 8.31
C VAL A 106 -4.45 3.74 9.70
N LEU A 107 -5.11 4.88 9.83
CA LEU A 107 -5.42 5.45 11.16
C LEU A 107 -6.19 4.45 12.03
N VAL A 108 -7.17 3.76 11.46
CA VAL A 108 -7.93 2.72 12.17
C VAL A 108 -7.06 1.52 12.53
N ALA A 109 -6.16 1.08 11.64
CA ALA A 109 -5.24 -0.01 11.92
C ALA A 109 -4.22 0.30 13.02
N MET A 110 -3.98 1.59 13.29
CA MET A 110 -3.03 2.08 14.30
C MET A 110 -3.67 2.49 15.63
N ALA A 111 -5.02 2.47 15.72
CA ALA A 111 -5.79 2.87 16.89
C ALA A 111 -5.89 1.73 17.92
#